data_AF-A0A945GLP3-F1
#
_entry.id   AF-A0A945GLP3-F1
#
_cell.length_a   1.000
_cell.length_b   1.000
_cell.length_c   1.000
_cell.angle_alpha   90.00
_cell.angle_beta   90.00
_cell.angle_gamma   90.00
#
_symmetry.space_group_name_H-M   'P 1'
#
loop_
_entity.id
_entity.type
_entity.pdbx_description
1 polymer ?
#
loop_
_entity_poly.entity_id
_entity_poly.type
_entity_poly.pdbx_seq_one_letter_code
_entity_poly.pdbx_strand_id
1 'polypeptide(L)'
;AYGVVRRPGEMKPLCERRGREGWGCQVGGGFAYAILGGAGHQARAYERIDEAGGDPQLLESLIRVLMARFRRERLQVITGPNAEDVGFFRQLCGHWERSTDCMIKIIDLQLMLQVLEPLLKRRAKERGVRGGFNFTMEDSEQVGRLDLGKGRNHRLYLGDRDMVSLFFGALPVCETFGGGPPFDLLDKLLPLPLFASPLNHV
;
A
#
# COMPACT_ATOMS: atom_id res chain seq x y z
N ALA A 1 5.76 6.12 13.17
CA ALA A 1 4.75 5.38 12.39
C ALA A 1 4.55 6.10 11.07
N TYR A 2 4.61 5.39 9.94
CA TYR A 2 4.20 5.96 8.64
C TYR A 2 2.80 5.43 8.39
N GLY A 3 1.83 6.31 8.54
CA GLY A 3 0.43 6.08 8.31
C GLY A 3 -0.22 7.45 8.21
N VAL A 4 -1.25 7.58 7.37
CA VAL A 4 -2.07 8.79 7.37
C VAL A 4 -2.76 8.84 8.73
N VAL A 5 -2.51 9.88 9.51
CA VAL A 5 -3.30 10.14 10.73
C VAL A 5 -4.70 10.49 10.26
N ARG A 6 -5.59 9.48 10.25
CA ARG A 6 -6.99 9.71 9.92
C ARG A 6 -7.64 10.48 11.05
N ARG A 7 -8.20 11.64 10.75
CA ARG A 7 -9.02 12.35 11.72
C ARG A 7 -10.29 11.51 11.96
N PRO A 8 -10.86 11.49 13.18
CA PRO A 8 -12.10 10.75 13.44
C PRO A 8 -13.23 11.05 12.45
N GLY A 9 -13.30 12.28 11.93
CA GLY A 9 -14.26 12.68 10.89
C GLY A 9 -14.07 12.00 9.52
N GLU A 10 -12.85 11.56 9.19
CA GLU A 10 -12.55 10.82 7.96
C GLU A 10 -12.93 9.33 8.07
N MET A 11 -13.08 8.83 9.30
CA MET A 11 -13.58 7.48 9.59
C MET A 11 -15.11 7.41 9.59
N LYS A 12 -15.79 8.54 9.79
CA LYS A 12 -17.25 8.60 9.89
C LYS A 12 -17.96 8.04 8.64
N PRO A 13 -17.56 8.36 7.39
CA PRO A 13 -18.17 7.78 6.19
C PRO A 13 -17.95 6.26 6.06
N LEU A 14 -16.90 5.71 6.68
CA LEU A 14 -16.62 4.28 6.67
C LEU A 14 -17.61 3.51 7.56
N CYS A 15 -17.93 4.07 8.72
CA CYS A 15 -18.83 3.47 9.70
C CYS A 15 -20.31 3.73 9.39
N GLU A 16 -20.63 4.78 8.62
CA GLU A 16 -22.02 5.22 8.36
C GLU A 16 -22.55 4.86 6.96
N ARG A 17 -21.73 4.24 6.10
CA ARG A 17 -22.17 3.81 4.75
C ARG A 17 -23.11 2.60 4.85
N ARG A 18 -24.34 2.73 4.31
CA ARG A 18 -25.29 1.62 4.14
C ARG A 18 -24.59 0.42 3.48
N GLY A 19 -24.64 -0.75 4.11
CA GLY A 19 -24.00 -1.98 3.60
C GLY A 19 -22.58 -2.23 4.08
N ARG A 20 -22.03 -1.41 4.99
CA ARG A 20 -20.78 -1.69 5.72
C ARG A 20 -21.04 -1.85 7.21
N GLU A 21 -20.30 -2.74 7.87
CA GLU A 21 -20.40 -2.95 9.33
C GLU A 21 -19.01 -3.21 9.92
N GLY A 22 -18.67 -2.47 10.98
CA GLY A 22 -17.41 -2.63 11.70
C GLY A 22 -17.53 -3.64 12.84
N TRP A 23 -16.54 -4.52 12.92
CA TRP A 23 -16.40 -5.53 13.96
C TRP A 23 -15.03 -5.40 14.60
N GLY A 24 -14.94 -5.65 15.91
CA GLY A 24 -13.66 -5.61 16.61
C GLY A 24 -13.64 -6.54 17.80
N CYS A 25 -12.43 -6.93 18.20
CA CYS A 25 -12.15 -7.71 19.39
C CYS A 25 -10.98 -7.11 20.15
N GLN A 26 -11.02 -7.21 21.48
CA GLN A 26 -9.97 -6.71 22.37
C GLN A 26 -9.71 -7.73 23.47
N VAL A 27 -8.44 -8.12 23.64
CA VAL A 27 -8.01 -9.08 24.67
C VAL A 27 -6.64 -8.66 25.20
N GLY A 28 -6.49 -8.54 26.52
CA GLY A 28 -5.17 -8.36 27.15
C GLY A 28 -4.37 -7.15 26.64
N GLY A 29 -5.04 -6.07 26.25
CA GLY A 29 -4.40 -4.86 25.67
C GLY A 29 -4.18 -4.92 24.15
N GLY A 30 -4.31 -6.08 23.52
CA GLY A 30 -4.35 -6.23 22.07
C GLY A 30 -5.73 -5.90 21.49
N PHE A 31 -5.76 -5.45 20.24
CA PHE A 31 -6.98 -5.09 19.52
C PHE A 31 -6.88 -5.49 18.05
N ALA A 32 -7.99 -5.96 17.48
CA ALA A 32 -8.15 -6.14 16.04
C ALA A 32 -9.54 -5.69 15.57
N TYR A 33 -9.63 -5.28 14.31
CA TYR A 33 -10.87 -4.86 13.68
C TYR A 33 -10.98 -5.35 12.23
N ALA A 34 -12.22 -5.43 11.75
CA ALA A 34 -12.57 -5.68 10.36
C ALA A 34 -13.81 -4.86 9.98
N ILE A 35 -13.79 -4.28 8.78
CA ILE A 35 -14.92 -3.59 8.16
C ILE A 35 -15.46 -4.51 7.06
N LEU A 36 -16.67 -5.03 7.28
CA LEU A 36 -17.33 -5.92 6.33
C LEU A 36 -18.14 -5.15 5.29
N GLY A 37 -18.18 -5.64 4.07
CA GLY A 37 -18.96 -5.12 2.95
C GLY A 37 -19.65 -6.24 2.15
N GLY A 38 -20.63 -5.88 1.31
CA GLY A 38 -21.34 -6.83 0.45
C GLY A 38 -22.11 -6.15 -0.69
N ALA A 39 -22.59 -6.94 -1.64
CA ALA A 39 -23.41 -6.45 -2.74
C ALA A 39 -24.76 -5.90 -2.24
N GLY A 40 -25.21 -4.77 -2.81
CA GLY A 40 -26.60 -4.32 -2.70
C GLY A 40 -27.00 -3.54 -1.44
N HIS A 41 -26.08 -2.96 -0.67
CA HIS A 41 -26.40 -2.19 0.56
C HIS A 41 -27.25 -2.97 1.59
N GLN A 42 -27.29 -4.31 1.49
CA GLN A 42 -28.08 -5.16 2.38
C GLN A 42 -27.27 -5.49 3.63
N ALA A 43 -27.87 -5.27 4.80
CA ALA A 43 -27.27 -5.68 6.06
C ALA A 43 -27.15 -7.23 6.08
N ARG A 44 -25.99 -7.74 6.55
CA ARG A 44 -25.74 -9.17 6.86
C ARG A 44 -25.49 -10.11 5.68
N ALA A 45 -25.48 -9.63 4.45
CA ALA A 45 -25.02 -10.39 3.29
C ALA A 45 -23.53 -10.16 3.00
N TYR A 46 -22.69 -10.03 4.03
CA TYR A 46 -21.28 -9.66 3.85
C TYR A 46 -20.51 -10.73 3.08
N GLU A 47 -19.83 -10.29 2.02
CA GLU A 47 -19.05 -11.13 1.12
C GLU A 47 -17.58 -10.72 1.07
N ARG A 48 -17.27 -9.53 1.59
CA ARG A 48 -15.91 -8.98 1.58
C ARG A 48 -15.52 -8.31 2.90
N ILE A 49 -14.23 -8.27 3.14
CA ILE A 49 -13.56 -7.43 4.14
C ILE A 49 -12.96 -6.26 3.36
N ASP A 50 -13.52 -5.07 3.58
CA ASP A 50 -13.11 -3.82 2.92
C ASP A 50 -11.87 -3.21 3.58
N GLU A 51 -11.72 -3.41 4.89
CA GLU A 51 -10.57 -2.94 5.68
C GLU A 51 -10.39 -3.86 6.90
N ALA A 52 -9.17 -4.12 7.32
CA ALA A 52 -8.87 -4.87 8.52
C ALA A 52 -7.49 -4.46 9.09
N GLY A 53 -7.31 -4.62 10.40
CA GLY A 53 -6.03 -4.32 11.03
C GLY A 53 -6.01 -4.62 12.53
N GLY A 54 -4.83 -4.49 13.12
CA GLY A 54 -4.57 -4.74 14.54
C GLY A 54 -3.62 -5.91 14.77
N ASP A 55 -3.75 -6.57 15.92
CA ASP A 55 -2.94 -7.73 16.27
C ASP A 55 -3.24 -8.93 15.33
N PRO A 56 -2.23 -9.55 14.70
CA PRO A 56 -2.46 -10.63 13.73
C PRO A 56 -3.21 -11.85 14.27
N GLN A 57 -2.93 -12.26 15.51
CA GLN A 57 -3.57 -13.44 16.11
C GLN A 57 -5.04 -13.16 16.43
N LEU A 58 -5.31 -11.95 16.95
CA LEU A 58 -6.68 -11.49 17.19
C LEU A 58 -7.45 -11.28 15.88
N LEU A 59 -6.79 -10.79 14.83
CA LEU A 59 -7.40 -10.58 13.52
C LEU A 59 -7.80 -11.91 12.87
N GLU A 60 -6.92 -12.91 12.90
CA GLU A 60 -7.26 -14.26 12.40
C GLU A 60 -8.46 -14.84 13.15
N SER A 61 -8.45 -14.73 14.48
CA SER A 61 -9.56 -15.17 15.33
C SER A 61 -10.86 -14.44 15.01
N LEU A 62 -10.79 -13.12 14.81
CA LEU A 62 -11.93 -12.29 14.43
C LEU A 62 -12.52 -12.75 13.08
N ILE A 63 -11.68 -12.97 12.07
CA ILE A 63 -12.13 -13.44 10.75
C ILE A 63 -12.86 -14.78 10.87
N ARG A 64 -12.31 -15.75 11.62
CA ARG A 64 -12.96 -17.05 11.86
C ARG A 64 -14.33 -16.91 12.52
N VAL A 65 -14.44 -16.06 13.54
CA VAL A 65 -15.72 -15.77 14.22
C VAL A 65 -16.73 -15.14 13.26
N LEU A 66 -16.31 -14.19 12.41
CA LEU A 66 -17.18 -13.53 11.44
C LEU A 66 -17.68 -14.51 10.37
N MET A 67 -16.81 -15.37 9.84
CA MET A 67 -17.19 -16.41 8.89
C MET A 67 -18.24 -17.37 9.49
N ALA A 68 -18.01 -17.84 10.72
CA ALA A 68 -18.95 -18.73 11.41
C ALA A 68 -20.30 -18.03 11.70
N ARG A 69 -20.25 -16.80 12.22
CA ARG A 69 -21.43 -16.00 12.55
C ARG A 69 -22.33 -15.75 11.35
N PHE A 70 -21.73 -15.42 10.21
CA PHE A 70 -22.47 -15.10 8.98
C PHE A 70 -22.63 -16.30 8.04
N ARG A 71 -22.25 -17.51 8.48
CA ARG A 71 -22.31 -18.76 7.72
C ARG A 71 -21.67 -18.62 6.33
N ARG A 72 -20.49 -18.02 6.28
CA ARG A 72 -19.74 -17.78 5.03
C ARG A 72 -18.69 -18.86 4.84
N GLU A 73 -18.75 -19.51 3.69
CA GLU A 73 -17.70 -20.44 3.25
C GLU A 73 -16.51 -19.68 2.63
N ARG A 74 -16.76 -18.46 2.13
CA ARG A 74 -15.75 -17.60 1.52
C ARG A 74 -15.96 -16.14 1.90
N LEU A 75 -14.86 -15.40 2.03
CA LEU A 75 -14.82 -13.95 2.09
C LEU A 75 -13.72 -13.46 1.14
N GLN A 76 -14.02 -12.42 0.38
CA GLN A 76 -13.01 -11.67 -0.36
C GLN A 76 -12.32 -10.69 0.60
N VAL A 77 -11.01 -10.52 0.52
CA VAL A 77 -10.29 -9.50 1.28
C VAL A 77 -9.68 -8.51 0.30
N ILE A 78 -9.96 -7.23 0.53
CA ILE A 78 -9.25 -6.15 -0.16
C ILE A 78 -8.12 -5.71 0.78
N THR A 79 -6.88 -5.89 0.34
CA THR A 79 -5.70 -5.44 1.08
C THR A 79 -4.92 -4.44 0.25
N GLY A 80 -4.33 -3.44 0.92
CA GLY A 80 -3.37 -2.55 0.30
C GLY A 80 -2.07 -3.29 -0.10
N PRO A 81 -1.16 -2.64 -0.84
CA PRO A 81 0.07 -3.25 -1.34
C PRO A 81 1.16 -3.44 -0.26
N ASN A 82 0.83 -3.28 1.03
CA ASN A 82 1.79 -3.43 2.12
C ASN A 82 2.25 -4.90 2.22
N ALA A 83 3.56 -5.13 2.22
CA ALA A 83 4.16 -6.46 2.32
C ALA A 83 3.74 -7.21 3.60
N GLU A 84 3.53 -6.50 4.72
CA GLU A 84 3.07 -7.09 5.98
C GLU A 84 1.63 -7.60 5.86
N ASP A 85 0.71 -6.75 5.38
CA ASP A 85 -0.69 -7.12 5.19
C ASP A 85 -0.84 -8.23 4.14
N VAL A 86 -0.14 -8.10 3.01
CA VAL A 86 -0.10 -9.12 1.96
C VAL A 86 0.47 -10.44 2.51
N GLY A 87 1.53 -10.37 3.32
CA GLY A 87 2.15 -11.54 3.95
C GLY A 87 1.18 -12.27 4.90
N PHE A 88 0.42 -11.53 5.70
CA PHE A 88 -0.62 -12.06 6.58
C PHE A 88 -1.75 -12.73 5.78
N PHE A 89 -2.40 -11.99 4.88
CA PHE A 89 -3.58 -12.51 4.16
C PHE A 89 -3.24 -13.65 3.21
N ARG A 90 -2.05 -13.66 2.59
CA ARG A 90 -1.61 -14.77 1.73
C ARG A 90 -1.57 -16.12 2.45
N GLN A 91 -1.34 -16.14 3.75
CA GLN A 91 -1.31 -17.39 4.53
C GLN A 91 -2.72 -17.94 4.79
N LEU A 92 -3.74 -17.08 4.75
CA LEU A 92 -5.13 -17.43 5.06
C LEU A 92 -5.97 -17.69 3.80
N CYS A 93 -5.58 -17.15 2.65
CA CYS A 93 -6.36 -17.20 1.42
C CYS A 93 -6.04 -18.42 0.54
N GLY A 94 -7.08 -19.09 0.03
CA GLY A 94 -6.94 -20.18 -0.95
C GLY A 94 -6.74 -19.71 -2.40
N HIS A 95 -6.97 -18.43 -2.68
CA HIS A 95 -6.75 -17.79 -3.97
C HIS A 95 -6.42 -16.30 -3.77
N TRP A 96 -5.63 -15.73 -4.68
CA TRP A 96 -5.31 -14.31 -4.68
C TRP A 96 -5.25 -13.77 -6.11
N GLU A 97 -5.72 -12.53 -6.26
CA GLU A 97 -5.62 -11.74 -7.48
C GLU A 97 -5.05 -10.36 -7.14
N ARG A 98 -4.52 -9.67 -8.14
CA ARG A 98 -4.08 -8.28 -8.00
C ARG A 98 -4.85 -7.43 -9.00
N SER A 99 -5.37 -6.30 -8.54
CA SER A 99 -6.01 -5.30 -9.38
C SER A 99 -5.40 -3.93 -9.12
N THR A 100 -5.42 -3.07 -10.14
CA THR A 100 -5.05 -1.67 -10.02
C THR A 100 -6.26 -0.87 -9.55
N ASP A 101 -6.21 -0.34 -8.32
CA ASP A 101 -7.35 0.35 -7.68
C ASP A 101 -7.32 1.87 -7.87
N CYS A 102 -6.17 2.45 -8.24
CA CYS A 102 -6.04 3.89 -8.42
C CYS A 102 -5.14 4.28 -9.61
N MET A 103 -5.39 5.48 -10.14
CA MET A 103 -4.52 6.15 -11.11
C MET A 103 -3.74 7.25 -10.39
N ILE A 104 -2.43 7.31 -10.68
CA ILE A 104 -1.53 8.27 -10.05
C ILE A 104 -0.81 9.04 -11.13
N LYS A 105 -0.64 10.33 -10.88
CA LYS A 105 0.15 11.23 -11.72
C LYS A 105 1.13 11.98 -10.83
N ILE A 106 2.40 11.98 -11.22
CA ILE A 106 3.42 12.83 -10.62
C ILE A 106 3.25 14.23 -11.23
N ILE A 107 2.81 15.19 -10.41
CA ILE A 107 2.58 16.58 -10.84
C ILE A 107 3.90 17.37 -10.85
N ASP A 108 4.74 17.14 -9.84
CA ASP A 108 6.07 17.74 -9.69
C ASP A 108 7.03 16.69 -9.15
N LEU A 109 7.92 16.20 -10.02
CA LEU A 109 8.89 15.15 -9.69
C LEU A 109 9.89 15.59 -8.62
N GLN A 110 10.40 16.83 -8.70
CA GLN A 110 11.44 17.30 -7.79
C GLN A 110 10.86 17.57 -6.39
N LEU A 111 9.67 18.16 -6.32
CA LEU A 111 8.96 18.38 -5.06
C LEU A 111 8.59 17.04 -4.40
N MET A 112 8.08 16.08 -5.19
CA MET A 112 7.78 14.73 -4.68
C MET A 112 9.02 14.09 -4.06
N LEU A 113 10.18 14.15 -4.74
CA LEU A 113 11.43 13.63 -4.22
C LEU A 113 11.88 14.32 -2.92
N GLN A 114 11.73 15.65 -2.82
CA GLN A 114 12.05 16.39 -1.59
C GLN A 114 11.17 15.95 -0.41
N VAL A 115 9.87 15.76 -0.63
CA VAL A 115 8.93 15.27 0.40
C VAL A 115 9.29 13.86 0.85
N LEU A 116 9.71 13.00 -0.09
CA LEU A 116 10.05 11.60 0.18
C LEU A 116 11.50 11.41 0.70
N GLU A 117 12.35 12.41 0.56
CA GLU A 117 13.79 12.34 0.85
C GLU A 117 14.11 11.80 2.25
N PRO A 118 13.45 12.22 3.35
CA PRO A 118 13.75 11.70 4.68
C PRO A 118 13.50 10.19 4.79
N LEU A 119 12.41 9.69 4.17
CA LEU A 119 12.07 8.28 4.14
C LEU A 119 13.08 7.49 3.31
N LEU A 120 13.39 7.98 2.11
CA LEU A 120 14.32 7.34 1.19
C LEU A 120 15.74 7.29 1.75
N LYS A 121 16.22 8.37 2.39
CA LYS A 121 17.52 8.40 3.08
C LYS A 121 17.59 7.40 4.22
N ARG A 122 16.51 7.26 4.99
CA ARG A 122 16.45 6.26 6.07
C ARG A 122 16.49 4.83 5.51
N ARG A 123 15.66 4.51 4.52
CA ARG A 123 15.68 3.20 3.83
C ARG A 123 17.05 2.91 3.24
N ALA A 124 17.68 3.90 2.61
CA ALA A 124 19.00 3.79 2.04
C ALA A 124 20.07 3.44 3.09
N LYS A 125 20.03 4.09 4.25
CA LYS A 125 20.91 3.77 5.38
C LYS A 125 20.70 2.34 5.88
N GLU A 126 19.45 1.91 6.05
CA GLU A 126 19.09 0.56 6.52
C GLU A 126 19.47 -0.54 5.52
N ARG A 127 19.39 -0.24 4.21
CA ARG A 127 19.62 -1.20 3.13
C ARG A 127 21.00 -1.07 2.46
N GLY A 128 21.85 -0.18 2.97
CA GLY A 128 23.21 0.04 2.46
C GLY A 128 23.28 0.66 1.06
N VAL A 129 22.25 1.39 0.62
CA VAL A 129 22.23 2.09 -0.67
C VAL A 129 22.87 3.47 -0.52
N ARG A 130 23.74 3.86 -1.45
CA ARG A 130 24.43 5.17 -1.50
C ARG A 130 24.55 5.68 -2.92
N GLY A 131 24.88 6.95 -3.08
CA GLY A 131 25.03 7.61 -4.40
C GLY A 131 23.85 8.52 -4.74
N GLY A 132 23.77 8.93 -5.99
CA GLY A 132 22.74 9.82 -6.48
C GLY A 132 21.93 9.21 -7.62
N PHE A 133 20.66 9.55 -7.70
CA PHE A 133 19.77 9.20 -8.80
C PHE A 133 19.23 10.48 -9.42
N ASN A 134 19.43 10.64 -10.72
CA ASN A 134 18.79 11.69 -11.51
C ASN A 134 17.73 11.02 -12.37
N PHE A 135 16.48 11.42 -12.14
CA PHE A 135 15.31 10.90 -12.83
C PHE A 135 14.85 11.95 -13.85
N THR A 136 14.59 11.52 -15.07
CA THR A 136 13.99 12.32 -16.13
C THR A 136 12.70 11.65 -16.56
N MET A 137 11.59 12.37 -16.48
CA MET A 137 10.31 12.00 -17.06
C MET A 137 10.26 12.49 -18.50
N GLU A 138 10.27 11.57 -19.47
CA GLU A 138 10.44 11.91 -20.89
C GLU A 138 9.25 12.69 -21.47
N ASP A 139 8.02 12.35 -21.09
CA ASP A 139 6.82 12.95 -21.67
C ASP A 139 6.56 14.36 -21.14
N SER A 140 6.84 14.58 -19.85
CA SER A 140 6.63 15.86 -19.17
C SER A 140 7.89 16.70 -19.01
N GLU A 141 9.04 16.21 -19.49
CA GLU A 141 10.36 16.85 -19.40
C GLU A 141 10.79 17.23 -17.97
N GLN A 142 10.19 16.60 -16.95
CA GLN A 142 10.50 16.88 -15.56
C GLN A 142 11.78 16.17 -15.14
N VAL A 143 12.61 16.88 -14.36
CA VAL A 143 13.86 16.33 -13.82
C VAL A 143 13.82 16.40 -12.30
N GLY A 144 14.21 15.31 -11.66
CA GLY A 144 14.28 15.20 -10.21
C GLY A 144 15.58 14.53 -9.78
N ARG A 145 16.18 15.02 -8.69
CA ARG A 145 17.40 14.44 -8.12
C ARG A 145 17.17 13.94 -6.69
N LEU A 146 17.62 12.72 -6.44
CA LEU A 146 17.72 12.11 -5.13
C LEU A 146 19.19 11.90 -4.77
N ASP A 147 19.66 12.51 -3.68
CA ASP A 147 21.03 12.35 -3.18
C ASP A 147 21.04 11.55 -1.87
N LEU A 148 21.63 10.36 -1.91
CA LEU A 148 21.78 9.45 -0.77
C LEU A 148 23.22 9.43 -0.23
N GLY A 149 24.02 10.44 -0.57
CA GLY A 149 25.41 10.60 -0.13
C GLY A 149 26.44 10.02 -1.09
N LYS A 150 27.66 9.81 -0.58
CA LYS A 150 28.82 9.41 -1.41
C LYS A 150 28.59 8.06 -2.10
N GLY A 151 28.60 8.06 -3.43
CA GLY A 151 28.47 6.85 -4.25
C GLY A 151 28.42 7.19 -5.74
N ARG A 152 28.11 6.19 -6.57
CA ARG A 152 27.92 6.38 -8.02
C ARG A 152 26.65 7.19 -8.28
N ASN A 153 26.71 8.06 -9.30
CA ASN A 153 25.52 8.72 -9.81
C ASN A 153 24.91 7.90 -10.94
N HIS A 154 23.62 7.67 -10.83
CA HIS A 154 22.80 6.97 -11.82
C HIS A 154 21.88 7.98 -12.51
N ARG A 155 21.64 7.77 -13.80
CA ARG A 155 20.68 8.54 -14.60
C ARG A 155 19.62 7.56 -15.10
N LEU A 156 18.36 7.92 -14.93
CA LEU A 156 17.22 7.15 -15.40
C LEU A 156 16.33 8.07 -16.25
N TYR A 157 15.98 7.59 -17.43
CA TYR A 157 15.06 8.23 -18.36
C TYR A 157 13.91 7.26 -18.54
N LEU A 158 12.71 7.67 -18.18
CA LEU A 158 11.50 6.86 -18.24
C LEU A 158 10.33 7.75 -18.68
N GLY A 159 9.37 7.18 -19.40
CA GLY A 159 8.08 7.84 -19.62
C GLY A 159 7.33 8.10 -18.30
N ASP A 160 6.34 8.97 -18.31
CA ASP A 160 5.62 9.41 -17.10
C ASP A 160 4.99 8.22 -16.36
N ARG A 161 4.40 7.28 -17.12
CA ARG A 161 3.77 6.07 -16.60
C ARG A 161 4.77 5.13 -15.92
N ASP A 162 5.96 4.99 -16.51
CA ASP A 162 7.01 4.13 -16.00
C ASP A 162 7.66 4.75 -14.76
N MET A 163 7.78 6.09 -14.72
CA MET A 163 8.21 6.79 -13.52
C MET A 163 7.22 6.59 -12.37
N VAL A 164 5.91 6.69 -12.62
CA VAL A 164 4.89 6.33 -11.64
C VAL A 164 5.07 4.88 -11.20
N SER A 165 5.20 3.94 -12.13
CA SER A 165 5.35 2.52 -11.82
C SER A 165 6.62 2.21 -11.00
N LEU A 166 7.70 2.96 -11.22
CA LEU A 166 8.93 2.87 -10.45
C LEU A 166 8.73 3.29 -8.98
N PHE A 167 8.09 4.43 -8.74
CA PHE A 167 7.90 4.95 -7.38
C PHE A 167 6.78 4.25 -6.62
N PHE A 168 5.77 3.78 -7.34
CA PHE A 168 4.45 3.52 -6.80
C PHE A 168 3.80 2.24 -7.34
N GLY A 169 4.55 1.46 -8.12
CA GLY A 169 4.08 0.20 -8.68
C GLY A 169 3.71 -0.82 -7.61
N ALA A 170 2.84 -1.76 -8.01
CA ALA A 170 2.43 -2.88 -7.16
C ALA A 170 3.42 -4.05 -7.17
N LEU A 171 4.45 -4.00 -8.04
CA LEU A 171 5.47 -5.02 -8.20
C LEU A 171 6.84 -4.50 -7.75
N PRO A 172 7.75 -5.38 -7.33
CA PRO A 172 9.17 -5.04 -7.18
C PRO A 172 9.72 -4.38 -8.45
N VAL A 173 10.68 -3.46 -8.26
CA VAL A 173 11.32 -2.72 -9.35
C VAL A 173 12.04 -3.67 -10.29
N CYS A 174 12.75 -4.66 -9.76
CA CYS A 174 13.48 -5.63 -10.59
C CYS A 174 12.55 -6.53 -11.42
N GLU A 175 11.33 -6.81 -10.92
CA GLU A 175 10.32 -7.57 -11.69
C GLU A 175 9.77 -6.72 -12.85
N THR A 176 9.63 -5.41 -12.63
CA THR A 176 9.02 -4.48 -13.61
C THR A 176 10.00 -4.03 -14.69
N PHE A 177 11.23 -3.68 -14.30
CA PHE A 177 12.22 -3.04 -15.17
C PHE A 177 13.43 -3.93 -15.49
N GLY A 178 13.45 -5.16 -14.97
CA GLY A 178 14.58 -6.08 -15.06
C GLY A 178 15.64 -5.86 -13.98
N GLY A 179 16.55 -6.83 -13.86
CA GLY A 179 17.68 -6.78 -12.93
C GLY A 179 18.86 -5.96 -13.46
N GLY A 180 19.73 -5.57 -12.53
CA GLY A 180 20.95 -4.81 -12.79
C GLY A 180 20.87 -3.37 -12.26
N PRO A 181 22.02 -2.68 -12.09
CA PRO A 181 22.03 -1.27 -11.73
C PRO A 181 21.43 -0.41 -12.86
N PRO A 182 20.60 0.59 -12.56
CA PRO A 182 20.26 1.11 -11.22
C PRO A 182 19.08 0.40 -10.52
N PHE A 183 18.35 -0.48 -11.19
CA PHE A 183 17.10 -1.07 -10.70
C PHE A 183 17.29 -1.94 -9.45
N ASP A 184 18.37 -2.71 -9.34
CA ASP A 184 18.68 -3.50 -8.12
C ASP A 184 18.87 -2.64 -6.86
N LEU A 185 19.34 -1.40 -7.04
CA LEU A 185 19.49 -0.45 -5.94
C LEU A 185 18.15 0.20 -5.60
N LEU A 186 17.36 0.52 -6.63
CA LEU A 186 16.05 1.13 -6.48
C LEU A 186 15.04 0.15 -5.87
N ASP A 187 15.12 -1.15 -6.16
CA ASP A 187 14.26 -2.21 -5.58
C ASP A 187 14.36 -2.29 -4.04
N LYS A 188 15.50 -1.85 -3.48
CA LYS A 188 15.69 -1.77 -2.02
C LYS A 188 15.00 -0.55 -1.40
N LEU A 189 14.68 0.45 -2.20
CA LEU A 189 14.10 1.73 -1.78
C LEU A 189 12.63 1.86 -2.16
N LEU A 190 12.25 1.26 -3.30
CA LEU A 190 11.00 1.39 -4.04
C LEU A 190 10.45 -0.02 -4.37
N PRO A 191 9.15 -0.15 -4.72
CA PRO A 191 8.15 0.91 -4.70
C PRO A 191 7.87 1.40 -3.27
N LEU A 192 7.39 2.62 -3.16
CA LEU A 192 6.87 3.15 -1.92
C LEU A 192 5.46 2.57 -1.71
N PRO A 193 5.14 2.13 -0.48
CA PRO A 193 3.78 1.75 -0.18
C PRO A 193 2.90 2.98 -0.37
N LEU A 194 2.08 2.97 -1.40
CA LEU A 194 0.96 3.88 -1.48
C LEU A 194 -0.04 3.46 -0.44
N PHE A 195 -0.05 4.20 0.67
CA PHE A 195 -1.23 4.30 1.49
C PHE A 195 -2.23 5.23 0.80
N ALA A 196 -2.68 4.86 -0.40
CA ALA A 196 -3.94 5.36 -0.92
C ALA A 196 -5.01 4.60 -0.12
N SER A 197 -5.68 5.30 0.79
CA SER A 197 -6.95 4.78 1.30
C SER A 197 -7.83 4.46 0.08
N PRO A 198 -8.47 3.29 -0.04
CA PRO A 198 -9.39 2.93 -1.14
C PRO A 198 -10.60 3.88 -1.30
N LEU A 199 -10.59 5.04 -0.64
CA LEU A 199 -11.74 5.88 -0.36
C LEU A 199 -11.48 7.38 -0.50
N ASN A 200 -10.28 7.79 -0.95
CA ASN A 200 -10.07 9.17 -1.38
C ASN A 200 -10.55 9.41 -2.83
N HIS A 201 -11.32 8.47 -3.40
CA HIS A 201 -12.19 8.76 -4.52
C HIS A 201 -13.42 9.52 -3.99
N VAL A 202 -13.35 10.86 -4.11
CA VAL A 202 -14.55 11.69 -4.27
C VAL A 202 -15.26 11.27 -5.55
#